data_AF-A0A0G2FHN9-F1
#
_entry.id   AF-A0A0G2FHN9-F1
#
_cell.length_a   1.000
_cell.length_b   1.000
_cell.length_c   1.000
_cell.angle_alpha   90.00
_cell.angle_beta   90.00
_cell.angle_gamma   90.00
#
_symmetry.space_group_name_H-M   'P 1'
#
loop_
_entity.id
_entity.type
_entity.pdbx_description
1 polymer ?
#
loop_
_entity_poly.entity_id
_entity_poly.type
_entity_poly.pdbx_seq_one_letter_code
_entity_poly.pdbx_strand_id
1 'polypeptide(L)'
;MTTIPPGPSIYLALHHTPLHDLLAVSGDSWVFSQKVLGASTFSENQKRLRAWAEGRPPSKSPSTQQQASAGSLEGMSCTQATCHAARALLGFLSGDGPTGPPAGCISNYWGMYVCALIIWAFGHRAARSSSSVSPQKTPLAEDEAISWLQSVACVQRPEDATRVKHRREASAGVVSLVKRRLQADCVGPRSQLYVDAVGVLKKLEEGVNWRWF
;
A
#
# COMPACT_ATOMS: atom_id res chain seq x y z
N MET A 1 -23.07 -10.57 9.10
CA MET A 1 -21.87 -9.98 8.49
C MET A 1 -21.31 -11.01 7.53
N THR A 2 -21.45 -10.80 6.22
CA THR A 2 -20.90 -11.70 5.19
C THR A 2 -19.38 -11.55 5.18
N THR A 3 -18.66 -12.63 5.44
CA THR A 3 -17.19 -12.67 5.34
C THR A 3 -16.83 -12.53 3.87
N ILE A 4 -16.36 -11.35 3.46
CA ILE A 4 -15.87 -11.15 2.09
C ILE A 4 -14.53 -11.89 2.00
N PRO A 5 -14.40 -12.92 1.13
CA PRO A 5 -13.13 -13.60 0.98
C PRO A 5 -12.08 -12.59 0.49
N PRO A 6 -10.85 -12.61 1.03
CA PRO A 6 -9.84 -11.63 0.66
C PRO A 6 -9.36 -11.80 -0.79
N GLY A 7 -9.46 -13.01 -1.36
CA GLY A 7 -8.96 -13.39 -2.69
C GLY A 7 -9.45 -12.50 -3.85
N PRO A 8 -10.76 -12.32 -4.06
CA PRO A 8 -11.27 -11.42 -5.09
C PRO A 8 -10.88 -9.95 -4.86
N SER A 9 -10.81 -9.53 -3.59
CA SER A 9 -10.49 -8.14 -3.24
C SER A 9 -9.02 -7.80 -3.49
N ILE A 10 -8.08 -8.70 -3.17
CA ILE A 10 -6.65 -8.47 -3.46
C ILE A 10 -6.42 -8.43 -4.98
N TYR A 11 -7.05 -9.31 -5.77
CA TYR A 11 -6.90 -9.30 -7.21
C TYR A 11 -7.37 -7.97 -7.83
N LEU A 12 -8.53 -7.46 -7.40
CA LEU A 12 -9.03 -6.16 -7.85
C LEU A 12 -8.13 -5.00 -7.38
N ALA A 13 -7.57 -5.07 -6.17
CA ALA A 13 -6.62 -4.07 -5.69
C ALA A 13 -5.36 -4.03 -6.58
N LEU A 14 -4.82 -5.19 -6.93
CA LEU A 14 -3.65 -5.32 -7.80
C LEU A 14 -3.94 -4.84 -9.23
N HIS A 15 -5.11 -5.15 -9.78
CA HIS A 15 -5.52 -4.72 -11.12
C HIS A 15 -5.51 -3.18 -11.26
N HIS A 16 -5.84 -2.45 -10.19
CA HIS A 16 -5.87 -0.99 -10.19
C HIS A 16 -4.55 -0.34 -9.71
N THR A 17 -3.48 -1.11 -9.52
CA THR A 17 -2.22 -0.64 -8.94
C THR A 17 -1.05 -0.85 -9.92
N PRO A 18 -0.19 0.16 -10.15
CA PRO A 18 1.08 -0.03 -10.85
C PRO A 18 2.06 -0.75 -9.92
N LEU A 19 1.90 -2.06 -9.78
CA LEU A 19 2.58 -2.87 -8.77
C LEU A 19 4.10 -2.78 -8.88
N HIS A 20 4.63 -2.77 -10.10
CA HIS A 20 6.06 -2.65 -10.34
C HIS A 20 6.62 -1.31 -9.83
N ASP A 21 5.98 -0.19 -10.17
CA ASP A 21 6.39 1.14 -9.69
C ASP A 21 6.26 1.24 -8.16
N LEU A 22 5.18 0.69 -7.60
CA LEU A 22 4.95 0.66 -6.15
C LEU A 22 6.06 -0.09 -5.43
N LEU A 23 6.40 -1.30 -5.86
CA LEU A 23 7.46 -2.12 -5.26
C LEU A 23 8.85 -1.52 -5.48
N ALA A 24 9.11 -0.94 -6.65
CA ALA A 24 10.37 -0.26 -6.94
C ALA A 24 10.63 0.96 -6.04
N VAL A 25 9.56 1.67 -5.64
CA VAL A 25 9.67 2.88 -4.83
C VAL A 25 9.63 2.58 -3.33
N SER A 26 8.75 1.66 -2.91
CA SER A 26 8.55 1.32 -1.50
C SER A 26 9.57 0.30 -0.99
N GLY A 27 9.93 -0.66 -1.84
CA GLY A 27 10.82 -1.76 -1.50
C GLY A 27 12.25 -1.29 -1.30
N ASP A 28 12.96 -1.98 -0.43
CA ASP A 28 14.40 -1.99 -0.44
C ASP A 28 14.82 -2.67 -1.73
N SER A 29 14.97 -1.91 -2.82
CA SER A 29 15.47 -2.40 -4.09
C SER A 29 16.96 -2.76 -4.00
N TRP A 30 17.41 -3.39 -2.91
CA TRP A 30 18.81 -3.64 -2.59
C TRP A 30 19.10 -5.13 -2.72
N VAL A 31 19.77 -5.52 -3.80
CA VAL A 31 20.44 -6.82 -3.90
C VAL A 31 21.93 -6.53 -3.77
N PHE A 32 22.62 -7.21 -2.84
CA PHE A 32 24.05 -6.98 -2.54
C PHE A 32 24.43 -5.53 -2.20
N SER A 33 23.60 -4.81 -1.43
CA SER A 33 23.88 -3.41 -1.10
C SER A 33 24.03 -2.51 -2.33
N GLN A 34 23.41 -2.88 -3.46
CA GLN A 34 23.19 -2.00 -4.61
C GLN A 34 21.71 -1.82 -4.88
N LYS A 35 21.30 -0.57 -5.07
CA LYS A 35 19.97 -0.25 -5.57
C LYS A 35 19.86 -0.81 -7.00
N VAL A 36 19.07 -1.89 -7.16
CA VAL A 36 18.87 -2.66 -8.40
C VAL A 36 18.37 -1.80 -9.56
N LEU A 37 17.78 -0.63 -9.25
CA LEU A 37 17.36 0.34 -10.25
C LEU A 37 18.34 1.52 -10.30
N GLY A 38 18.82 1.83 -11.51
CA GLY A 38 19.56 3.06 -11.77
C GLY A 38 18.75 4.29 -11.33
N ALA A 39 19.45 5.36 -10.93
CA ALA A 39 18.83 6.57 -10.37
C ALA A 39 17.76 7.17 -11.31
N SER A 40 17.97 7.09 -12.63
CA SER A 40 17.01 7.51 -13.66
C SER A 40 15.73 6.69 -13.63
N THR A 41 15.83 5.36 -13.66
CA THR A 41 14.68 4.44 -13.62
C THR A 41 13.90 4.57 -12.30
N PHE A 42 14.59 4.72 -11.18
CA PHE A 42 13.92 4.97 -9.89
C PHE A 42 13.14 6.29 -9.90
N SER A 43 13.73 7.37 -10.43
CA SER A 43 13.05 8.66 -10.57
C SER A 43 11.80 8.57 -11.46
N GLU A 44 11.87 7.75 -12.51
CA GLU A 44 10.76 7.54 -13.43
C GLU A 44 9.60 6.74 -12.78
N ASN A 45 9.92 5.63 -12.13
CA ASN A 45 8.95 4.83 -11.37
C ASN A 45 8.27 5.67 -10.27
N GLN A 46 9.05 6.52 -9.60
CA GLN A 46 8.55 7.46 -8.60
C GLN A 46 7.58 8.50 -9.20
N LYS A 47 7.89 9.07 -10.37
CA LYS A 47 6.99 9.99 -11.07
C LYS A 47 5.68 9.33 -11.46
N ARG A 48 5.73 8.09 -11.99
CA ARG A 48 4.54 7.30 -12.33
C ARG A 48 3.69 7.00 -11.10
N LEU A 49 4.32 6.53 -10.02
CA LEU A 49 3.63 6.21 -8.78
C LEU A 49 2.97 7.47 -8.16
N ARG A 50 3.65 8.62 -8.21
CA ARG A 50 3.08 9.91 -7.81
C ARG A 50 1.85 10.27 -8.64
N ALA A 51 1.93 10.17 -9.97
CA ALA A 51 0.81 10.48 -10.86
C ALA A 51 -0.42 9.58 -10.56
N TRP A 52 -0.18 8.29 -10.34
CA TRP A 52 -1.23 7.34 -9.93
C TRP A 52 -1.85 7.68 -8.57
N ALA A 53 -1.02 7.96 -7.55
CA ALA A 53 -1.48 8.29 -6.21
C ALA A 53 -2.26 9.63 -6.16
N GLU A 54 -1.91 10.58 -7.03
CA GLU A 54 -2.63 11.85 -7.20
C GLU A 54 -3.96 11.70 -7.95
N GLY A 55 -4.21 10.55 -8.60
CA GLY A 55 -5.35 10.36 -9.49
C GLY A 55 -5.25 11.23 -10.75
N ARG A 56 -4.04 11.62 -11.14
CA ARG A 56 -3.81 12.42 -12.35
C ARG A 56 -3.98 11.50 -13.56
N PRO A 57 -4.80 11.87 -14.56
CA PRO A 57 -4.86 11.10 -15.81
C PRO A 57 -3.46 11.07 -16.45
N PRO A 58 -3.07 9.98 -17.13
CA PRO A 58 -1.80 9.95 -17.85
C PRO A 58 -1.76 11.14 -18.80
N SER A 59 -0.76 12.01 -18.61
CA SER A 59 -0.55 13.17 -19.50
C SER A 59 -0.38 12.65 -20.91
N LYS A 60 -1.35 12.92 -21.80
CA LYS A 60 -1.21 12.69 -23.23
C LYS A 60 -0.22 13.72 -23.78
N SER A 61 1.06 13.54 -23.50
CA SER A 61 2.13 14.28 -24.16
C SER A 61 2.53 13.51 -25.43
N PRO A 62 2.37 14.09 -26.64
CA PRO A 62 2.71 13.42 -27.88
C PRO A 62 4.21 13.63 -28.17
N SER A 63 5.09 12.92 -27.48
CA SER A 63 6.48 12.84 -27.93
C SER A 63 7.20 11.65 -27.31
N THR A 64 7.76 10.84 -28.20
CA THR A 64 8.66 9.70 -27.99
C THR A 64 7.96 8.35 -27.83
N GLN A 65 7.65 7.78 -29.00
CA GLN A 65 7.65 6.34 -29.23
C GLN A 65 9.00 5.76 -28.77
N GLN A 66 9.06 5.19 -27.57
CA GLN A 66 10.03 4.14 -27.27
C GLN A 66 9.52 3.26 -26.14
N GLN A 67 9.31 1.99 -26.51
CA GLN A 67 9.16 0.80 -25.69
C GLN A 67 7.85 0.61 -24.94
N ALA A 68 7.02 -0.24 -25.55
CA ALA A 68 5.87 -0.88 -24.95
C ALA A 68 6.25 -1.70 -23.69
N SER A 69 5.23 -1.91 -22.86
CA SER A 69 5.01 -3.04 -21.93
C SER A 69 5.64 -3.02 -20.53
N ALA A 70 5.66 -1.88 -19.82
CA ALA A 70 5.79 -1.89 -18.34
C ALA A 70 5.20 -0.69 -17.56
N GLY A 71 4.58 0.31 -18.21
CA GLY A 71 4.29 1.61 -17.56
C GLY A 71 2.98 2.31 -17.92
N SER A 72 1.97 1.60 -18.44
CA SER A 72 0.66 2.22 -18.68
C SER A 72 -0.16 2.26 -17.40
N LEU A 73 -0.57 3.47 -16.99
CA LEU A 73 -1.52 3.70 -15.88
C LEU A 73 -2.98 3.62 -16.36
N GLU A 74 -3.22 3.24 -17.61
CA GLU A 74 -4.55 3.19 -18.21
C GLU A 74 -5.45 2.17 -17.47
N GLY A 75 -6.62 2.63 -17.00
CA GLY A 75 -7.54 1.82 -16.19
C GLY A 75 -7.16 1.65 -14.71
N MET A 76 -6.03 2.21 -14.26
CA MET A 76 -5.59 2.14 -12.87
C MET A 76 -6.12 3.33 -12.05
N SER A 77 -6.49 3.07 -10.80
CA SER A 77 -7.03 4.09 -9.90
C SER A 77 -6.63 3.82 -8.46
N CYS A 78 -5.92 4.78 -7.86
CA CYS A 78 -5.47 4.68 -6.47
C CYS A 78 -6.64 4.56 -5.48
N THR A 79 -7.76 5.24 -5.74
CA THR A 79 -8.95 5.14 -4.87
C THR A 79 -9.62 3.77 -4.96
N GLN A 80 -9.78 3.22 -6.17
CA GLN A 80 -10.30 1.86 -6.35
C GLN A 80 -9.39 0.82 -5.69
N ALA A 81 -8.08 0.92 -5.96
CA ALA A 81 -7.08 0.06 -5.34
C ALA A 81 -7.16 0.10 -3.81
N THR A 82 -7.30 1.29 -3.22
CA THR A 82 -7.40 1.47 -1.76
C THR A 82 -8.67 0.84 -1.20
N CYS A 83 -9.84 1.03 -1.82
CA CYS A 83 -11.09 0.43 -1.36
C CYS A 83 -11.02 -1.11 -1.37
N HIS A 84 -10.44 -1.68 -2.43
CA HIS A 84 -10.25 -3.13 -2.53
C HIS A 84 -9.17 -3.65 -1.57
N ALA A 85 -8.07 -2.92 -1.39
CA ALA A 85 -7.04 -3.25 -0.42
C ALA A 85 -7.58 -3.23 1.02
N ALA A 86 -8.44 -2.27 1.35
CA ALA A 86 -9.08 -2.20 2.66
C ALA A 86 -9.99 -3.40 2.92
N ARG A 87 -10.81 -3.81 1.95
CA ARG A 87 -11.65 -5.01 2.03
C ARG A 87 -10.81 -6.28 2.18
N ALA A 88 -9.72 -6.40 1.41
CA ALA A 88 -8.81 -7.53 1.50
C ALA A 88 -8.14 -7.62 2.89
N LEU A 89 -7.63 -6.50 3.42
CA LEU A 89 -7.04 -6.46 4.75
C LEU A 89 -8.02 -6.84 5.85
N LEU A 90 -9.25 -6.33 5.81
CA LEU A 90 -10.27 -6.75 6.78
C LEU A 90 -10.52 -8.25 6.72
N GLY A 91 -10.54 -8.84 5.51
CA GLY A 91 -10.65 -10.29 5.33
C GLY A 91 -9.44 -11.05 5.90
N PHE A 92 -8.23 -10.55 5.70
CA PHE A 92 -7.00 -11.16 6.25
C PHE A 92 -6.92 -11.06 7.79
N LEU A 93 -7.32 -9.91 8.35
CA LEU A 93 -7.29 -9.65 9.80
C LEU A 93 -8.40 -10.39 10.55
N SER A 94 -9.55 -10.63 9.91
CA SER A 94 -10.67 -11.39 10.48
C SER A 94 -10.49 -12.91 10.39
N GLY A 95 -9.44 -13.38 9.73
CA GLY A 95 -9.20 -14.79 9.39
C GLY A 95 -8.80 -15.70 10.55
N ASP A 96 -8.70 -15.20 11.79
CA ASP A 96 -8.28 -15.95 12.99
C ASP A 96 -9.39 -16.81 13.63
N GLY A 97 -10.51 -17.03 12.94
CA GLY A 97 -11.55 -17.94 13.42
C GLY A 97 -11.12 -19.41 13.34
N PRO A 98 -11.60 -20.29 14.24
CA PRO A 98 -11.25 -21.72 14.28
C PRO A 98 -11.65 -22.52 13.02
N THR A 99 -12.38 -21.90 12.09
CA THR A 99 -12.90 -22.49 10.85
C THR A 99 -12.36 -21.80 9.58
N GLY A 100 -11.49 -20.81 9.70
CA GLY A 100 -10.83 -20.17 8.56
C GLY A 100 -9.62 -21.00 8.09
N PRO A 101 -9.23 -20.93 6.80
CA PRO A 101 -7.93 -21.45 6.39
C PRO A 101 -6.87 -20.76 7.26
N PRO A 102 -5.92 -21.50 7.87
CA PRO A 102 -4.98 -20.93 8.83
C PRO A 102 -4.32 -19.69 8.23
N ALA A 103 -4.30 -18.60 9.00
CA ALA A 103 -3.47 -17.44 8.72
C ALA A 103 -2.01 -17.94 8.63
N GLY A 104 -1.55 -18.27 7.42
CA GLY A 104 -0.31 -19.06 7.31
C GLY A 104 0.25 -19.33 5.93
N CYS A 105 -0.47 -19.05 4.83
CA CYS A 105 0.09 -19.25 3.49
C CYS A 105 0.84 -18.00 3.01
N ILE A 106 1.92 -18.23 2.27
CA ILE A 106 2.80 -17.17 1.78
C ILE A 106 2.08 -16.08 0.98
N SER A 107 1.03 -16.47 0.26
CA SER A 107 0.16 -15.59 -0.51
C SER A 107 -0.60 -14.58 0.35
N ASN A 108 -1.08 -14.98 1.53
CA ASN A 108 -1.81 -14.07 2.43
C ASN A 108 -0.90 -12.98 2.97
N TYR A 109 0.32 -13.34 3.38
CA TYR A 109 1.30 -12.37 3.88
C TYR A 109 1.79 -11.41 2.80
N TRP A 110 2.00 -11.91 1.59
CA TRP A 110 2.26 -11.06 0.43
C TRP A 110 1.09 -10.12 0.13
N GLY A 111 -0.14 -10.63 0.17
CA GLY A 111 -1.35 -9.85 0.00
C GLY A 111 -1.49 -8.74 1.06
N MET A 112 -1.25 -9.04 2.33
CA MET A 112 -1.26 -8.05 3.41
C MET A 112 -0.20 -6.97 3.20
N TYR A 113 1.03 -7.37 2.84
CA TYR A 113 2.12 -6.46 2.54
C TYR A 113 1.75 -5.49 1.41
N VAL A 114 1.28 -6.00 0.27
CA VAL A 114 0.94 -5.16 -0.88
C VAL A 114 -0.26 -4.25 -0.58
N CYS A 115 -1.28 -4.73 0.14
CA CYS A 115 -2.38 -3.87 0.58
C CYS A 115 -1.91 -2.72 1.47
N ALA A 116 -0.97 -2.98 2.38
CA ALA A 116 -0.38 -1.93 3.21
C ALA A 116 0.36 -0.89 2.37
N LEU A 117 1.08 -1.30 1.33
CA LEU A 117 1.77 -0.39 0.40
C LEU A 117 0.79 0.47 -0.41
N ILE A 118 -0.30 -0.10 -0.89
CA ILE A 118 -1.35 0.63 -1.62
C ILE A 118 -1.95 1.72 -0.72
N ILE A 119 -2.31 1.36 0.51
CA ILE A 119 -2.89 2.30 1.49
C ILE A 119 -1.87 3.37 1.90
N TRP A 120 -0.61 3.00 2.10
CA TRP A 120 0.47 3.95 2.35
C TRP A 120 0.59 4.99 1.21
N ALA A 121 0.60 4.54 -0.04
CA ALA A 121 0.70 5.43 -1.19
C ALA A 121 -0.51 6.38 -1.31
N PHE A 122 -1.71 5.89 -0.99
CA PHE A 122 -2.92 6.70 -0.90
C PHE A 122 -2.85 7.77 0.20
N GLY A 123 -2.29 7.39 1.36
CA GLY A 123 -2.04 8.27 2.50
C GLY A 123 -1.19 9.49 2.16
N HIS A 124 -0.28 9.35 1.20
CA HIS A 124 0.64 10.40 0.80
C HIS A 124 -0.07 11.67 0.27
N ARG A 125 -1.23 11.52 -0.40
CA ARG A 125 -1.99 12.66 -0.95
C ARG A 125 -2.42 13.67 0.13
N ALA A 126 -2.67 13.23 1.37
CA ALA A 126 -3.07 14.11 2.46
C ALA A 126 -1.94 15.03 2.95
N ALA A 127 -0.68 14.62 2.83
CA ALA A 127 0.46 15.37 3.38
C ALA A 127 0.72 16.70 2.64
N ARG A 128 0.34 16.80 1.36
CA ARG A 128 0.52 18.03 0.56
C ARG A 128 -0.59 19.06 0.76
N SER A 129 -1.76 18.66 1.26
CA SER A 129 -2.89 19.57 1.52
C SER A 129 -2.86 20.22 2.91
N SER A 130 -2.13 19.63 3.86
CA SER A 130 -2.05 20.10 5.24
C SER A 130 -0.64 20.61 5.56
N SER A 131 -0.25 21.75 4.98
CA SER A 131 0.92 22.50 5.42
C SER A 131 0.55 23.36 6.64
N SER A 132 0.24 22.74 7.78
CA SER A 132 0.27 23.42 9.07
C SER A 132 0.22 22.44 10.23
N VAL A 133 1.16 22.66 11.16
CA VAL A 133 1.26 22.10 12.51
C VAL A 133 1.55 20.60 12.60
N SER A 134 2.77 20.28 13.01
CA SER A 134 3.07 19.00 13.65
C SER A 134 2.44 18.96 15.04
N PRO A 135 1.56 18.00 15.34
CA PRO A 135 1.57 17.31 16.61
C PRO A 135 2.26 15.95 16.42
N GLN A 136 2.73 15.37 17.51
CA GLN A 136 3.56 14.18 17.56
C GLN A 136 3.12 13.05 16.61
N LYS A 137 4.09 12.46 15.91
CA LYS A 137 3.96 11.24 15.07
C LYS A 137 3.55 10.05 15.95
N THR A 138 2.30 9.97 16.36
CA THR A 138 1.74 8.73 16.89
C THR A 138 0.84 8.15 15.80
N PRO A 139 1.17 6.98 15.21
CA PRO A 139 0.21 6.28 14.36
C PRO A 139 -1.09 6.05 15.15
N LEU A 140 -2.24 6.10 14.46
CA LEU A 140 -3.52 5.82 15.11
C LEU A 140 -3.48 4.46 15.82
N ALA A 141 -4.24 4.34 16.90
CA ALA A 141 -4.39 3.06 17.59
C ALA A 141 -4.93 1.99 16.62
N GLU A 142 -4.69 0.71 16.91
CA GLU A 142 -5.11 -0.39 16.03
C GLU A 142 -6.61 -0.36 15.72
N ASP A 143 -7.43 -0.13 16.74
CA ASP A 143 -8.88 -0.05 16.61
C ASP A 143 -9.33 1.09 15.69
N GLU A 144 -8.63 2.22 15.76
CA GLU A 144 -8.91 3.38 14.90
C GLU A 144 -8.49 3.11 13.45
N ALA A 145 -7.36 2.42 13.24
CA ALA A 145 -6.92 2.01 11.91
C ALA A 145 -7.90 0.98 11.30
N ILE A 146 -8.41 0.04 12.09
CA ILE A 146 -9.42 -0.93 11.67
C ILE A 146 -10.75 -0.23 11.37
N SER A 147 -11.20 0.70 12.21
CA SER A 147 -12.41 1.50 11.97
C SER A 147 -12.29 2.34 10.69
N TRP A 148 -11.11 2.87 10.41
CA TRP A 148 -10.83 3.57 9.16
C TRP A 148 -10.89 2.62 7.95
N LEU A 149 -10.29 1.42 8.05
CA LEU A 149 -10.38 0.39 7.00
C LEU A 149 -11.83 0.02 6.71
N GLN A 150 -12.67 -0.15 7.74
CA GLN A 150 -14.10 -0.42 7.60
C GLN A 150 -14.81 0.72 6.87
N SER A 151 -14.52 1.96 7.26
CA SER A 151 -15.09 3.16 6.64
C SER A 151 -14.75 3.22 5.13
N VAL A 152 -13.48 2.99 4.77
CA VAL A 152 -13.02 2.98 3.38
C VAL A 152 -13.57 1.78 2.60
N ALA A 153 -13.68 0.62 3.22
CA ALA A 153 -14.25 -0.59 2.61
C ALA A 153 -15.76 -0.44 2.29
N CYS A 154 -16.48 0.36 3.08
CA CYS A 154 -17.91 0.63 2.88
C CYS A 154 -18.21 1.76 1.87
N VAL A 155 -17.18 2.43 1.34
CA VAL A 155 -17.37 3.47 0.32
C VAL A 155 -17.97 2.86 -0.96
N GLN A 156 -19.12 3.42 -1.38
CA GLN A 156 -19.83 3.00 -2.60
C GLN A 156 -19.17 3.55 -3.86
N ARG A 157 -18.73 4.81 -3.82
CA ARG A 157 -18.08 5.52 -4.91
C ARG A 157 -16.60 5.75 -4.59
N PRO A 158 -15.64 5.11 -5.26
CA PRO A 158 -14.22 5.16 -4.91
C PRO A 158 -13.67 6.58 -4.68
N GLU A 159 -14.16 7.58 -5.42
CA GLU A 159 -13.81 8.99 -5.24
C GLU A 159 -14.04 9.52 -3.81
N ASP A 160 -15.07 9.03 -3.11
CA ASP A 160 -15.40 9.43 -1.74
C ASP A 160 -14.37 8.92 -0.71
N ALA A 161 -13.56 7.91 -1.04
CA ALA A 161 -12.47 7.45 -0.17
C ALA A 161 -11.50 8.60 0.17
N THR A 162 -11.40 9.59 -0.72
CA THR A 162 -10.55 10.76 -0.52
C THR A 162 -11.07 11.75 0.51
N ARG A 163 -12.36 11.65 0.86
CA ARG A 163 -13.07 12.50 1.83
C ARG A 163 -13.05 11.91 3.24
N VAL A 164 -12.60 10.65 3.39
CA VAL A 164 -12.44 10.01 4.70
C VAL A 164 -11.35 10.74 5.49
N LYS A 165 -11.70 11.21 6.68
CA LYS A 165 -10.80 11.95 7.58
C LYS A 165 -9.65 11.07 8.07
N HIS A 166 -8.61 11.72 8.59
CA HIS A 166 -7.42 11.07 9.19
C HIS A 166 -6.73 10.06 8.26
N ARG A 167 -6.88 10.23 6.93
CA ARG A 167 -6.31 9.31 5.94
C ARG A 167 -4.84 9.07 6.17
N ARG A 168 -4.07 10.11 6.50
CA ARG A 168 -2.60 10.02 6.68
C ARG A 168 -2.25 9.19 7.90
N GLU A 169 -2.83 9.54 9.04
CA GLU A 169 -2.57 8.91 10.34
C GLU A 169 -3.08 7.46 10.32
N ALA A 170 -4.24 7.22 9.70
CA ALA A 170 -4.78 5.89 9.49
C ALA A 170 -3.93 5.04 8.56
N SER A 171 -3.38 5.61 7.48
CA SER A 171 -2.45 4.89 6.59
C SER A 171 -1.22 4.41 7.35
N ALA A 172 -0.65 5.27 8.21
CA ALA A 172 0.47 4.89 9.07
C ALA A 172 0.08 3.84 10.12
N GLY A 173 -1.12 3.96 10.70
CA GLY A 173 -1.70 2.95 11.60
C GLY A 173 -1.85 1.58 10.93
N VAL A 174 -2.35 1.54 9.70
CA VAL A 174 -2.49 0.30 8.90
C VAL A 174 -1.12 -0.33 8.59
N VAL A 175 -0.13 0.47 8.21
CA VAL A 175 1.25 -0.01 8.01
C VAL A 175 1.81 -0.63 9.30
N SER A 176 1.57 0.03 10.44
CA SER A 176 2.02 -0.44 11.76
C SER A 176 1.34 -1.75 12.16
N LEU A 177 0.02 -1.86 11.92
CA LEU A 177 -0.78 -3.05 12.18
C LEU A 177 -0.29 -4.25 11.36
N VAL A 178 -0.12 -4.08 10.05
CA VAL A 178 0.35 -5.17 9.18
C VAL A 178 1.78 -5.58 9.52
N LYS A 179 2.66 -4.63 9.85
CA LYS A 179 4.02 -4.92 10.31
C LYS A 179 4.01 -5.81 11.56
N ARG A 180 3.22 -5.46 12.58
CA ARG A 180 3.10 -6.26 13.82
C ARG A 180 2.59 -7.67 13.53
N ARG A 181 1.58 -7.80 12.67
CA ARG A 181 1.05 -9.11 12.25
C ARG A 181 2.11 -9.97 11.57
N LEU A 182 2.84 -9.42 10.60
CA LEU A 182 3.94 -10.12 9.92
C LEU A 182 5.09 -10.48 10.88
N GLN A 183 5.39 -9.63 11.86
CA GLN A 183 6.39 -9.91 12.89
C GLN A 183 6.00 -11.07 13.80
N ALA A 184 4.73 -11.15 14.20
CA ALA A 184 4.23 -12.20 15.06
C ALA A 184 4.23 -13.57 14.36
N ASP A 185 3.82 -13.62 13.09
CA ASP A 185 3.55 -14.90 12.43
C ASP A 185 4.68 -15.37 11.49
N CYS A 186 5.52 -14.46 10.98
CA CYS A 186 6.43 -14.76 9.85
C CYS A 186 7.92 -14.52 10.14
N VAL A 187 8.27 -13.78 11.19
CA VAL A 187 9.67 -13.44 11.45
C VAL A 187 10.34 -14.55 12.25
N GLY A 188 10.86 -15.52 11.49
CA GLY A 188 11.87 -16.49 11.89
C GLY A 188 12.85 -16.70 10.72
N PRO A 189 13.87 -17.58 10.83
CA PRO A 189 14.91 -17.75 9.80
C PRO A 189 14.43 -18.35 8.46
N ARG A 190 13.12 -18.38 8.19
CA ARG A 190 12.50 -19.21 7.14
C ARG A 190 12.26 -18.50 5.81
N SER A 191 12.23 -17.16 5.76
CA SER A 191 11.98 -16.43 4.50
C SER A 191 12.53 -15.01 4.51
N GLN A 192 13.54 -14.77 3.66
CA GLN A 192 14.15 -13.44 3.47
C GLN A 192 13.12 -12.40 2.99
N LEU A 193 12.14 -12.83 2.19
CA LEU A 193 11.08 -11.95 1.68
C LEU A 193 10.30 -11.26 2.80
N TYR A 194 10.06 -11.94 3.92
CA TYR A 194 9.34 -11.35 5.06
C TYR A 194 10.22 -10.44 5.90
N VAL A 195 11.50 -10.80 6.06
CA VAL A 195 12.48 -9.94 6.72
C VAL A 195 12.57 -8.61 5.98
N ASP A 196 12.65 -8.66 4.65
CA ASP A 196 12.68 -7.48 3.79
C ASP A 196 11.36 -6.69 3.85
N ALA A 197 10.20 -7.38 3.76
CA ALA A 197 8.89 -6.73 3.84
C ALA A 197 8.67 -6.01 5.19
N VAL A 198 9.03 -6.64 6.31
CA VAL A 198 8.96 -6.03 7.65
C VAL A 198 9.93 -4.86 7.76
N GLY A 199 11.14 -4.98 7.19
CA GLY A 199 12.12 -3.90 7.12
C GLY A 199 11.59 -2.68 6.37
N VAL A 200 10.94 -2.90 5.24
CA VAL A 200 10.25 -1.86 4.45
C VAL A 200 9.14 -1.21 5.27
N LEU A 201 8.22 -1.98 5.85
CA LEU A 201 7.11 -1.43 6.62
C LEU A 201 7.60 -0.62 7.84
N LYS A 202 8.69 -1.05 8.49
CA LYS A 202 9.35 -0.29 9.56
C LYS A 202 9.86 1.07 9.06
N LYS A 203 10.53 1.11 7.90
CA LYS A 203 10.99 2.37 7.29
C LYS A 203 9.83 3.29 6.89
N LEU A 204 8.70 2.73 6.45
CA LEU A 204 7.49 3.48 6.12
C LEU A 204 6.86 4.10 7.37
N GLU A 205 6.81 3.36 8.48
CA GLU A 205 6.31 3.82 9.79
C GLU A 205 7.18 4.95 10.38
N GLU A 206 8.51 4.80 10.36
CA GLU A 206 9.45 5.82 10.86
C GLU A 206 9.43 7.12 10.03
N GLY A 207 8.88 7.04 8.81
CA GLY A 207 8.79 8.15 7.89
C GLY A 207 10.04 8.36 7.02
N VAL A 208 10.97 7.40 7.02
CA VAL A 208 12.24 7.47 6.28
C VAL A 208 11.98 7.59 4.78
N ASN A 209 10.98 6.85 4.28
CA ASN A 209 10.64 6.83 2.87
C ASN A 209 9.70 7.97 2.40
N TRP A 210 9.25 8.82 3.32
CA TRP A 210 8.36 9.94 2.99
C TRP A 210 9.10 11.07 2.28
N ARG A 211 10.42 11.14 2.43
CA ARG A 211 11.29 12.12 1.77
C ARG A 211 11.45 11.87 0.27
N TRP A 212 11.08 10.68 -0.20
CA TRP A 212 11.13 10.33 -1.62
C TRP A 212 9.88 10.78 -2.38
N PHE A 213 8.92 11.41 -1.73
CA PHE A 213 7.71 11.94 -2.38
C PHE A 213 7.62 13.47 -2.35
#